data_AF-A0A0P0SKY8-F1
#
_entry.id   AF-A0A0P0SKY8-F1
#
_cell.length_a   1.000
_cell.length_b   1.000
_cell.length_c   1.000
_cell.angle_alpha   90.00
_cell.angle_beta   90.00
_cell.angle_gamma   90.00
#
_symmetry.space_group_name_H-M   'P 1'
#
loop_
_entity.id
_entity.type
_entity.pdbx_description
1 polymer ?
#
loop_
_entity_poly.entity_id
_entity_poly.type
_entity_poly.pdbx_seq_one_letter_code
_entity_poly.pdbx_strand_id
1 'polypeptide(L)'
;MYWTATWATTLGAPVPDVVTTRFRPRIQDWTERWRTQHRGQHGTTHSWAAMFTHDAIWPHAAVLDAGTVPEQAPFLDPEVLAAAAALDPAARYDPTLPTAYQRNKTAVVSLFEPHHRSMLPPAKQYFQTALGALVEPCQPQLLAAAGLIDPTRLATADTAVSMTLTATETWLRAALARGARLPGVNP
;
A
#
# COMPACT_ATOMS: atom_id res chain seq x y z
N MET A 1 3.15 -12.95 -11.16
CA MET A 1 4.55 -12.55 -10.87
C MET A 1 4.66 -11.18 -10.21
N TYR A 2 3.95 -10.13 -10.68
CA TYR A 2 3.95 -8.80 -10.03
C TYR A 2 3.47 -8.82 -8.57
N TRP A 3 2.37 -9.53 -8.29
CA TRP A 3 1.78 -9.61 -6.95
C TRP A 3 2.67 -10.32 -5.92
N THR A 4 3.24 -11.48 -6.26
CA THR A 4 4.12 -12.24 -5.37
C THR A 4 5.38 -11.47 -4.96
N ALA A 5 5.96 -10.66 -5.85
CA ALA A 5 7.15 -9.87 -5.56
C ALA A 5 6.86 -8.59 -4.75
N THR A 6 5.72 -7.94 -5.01
CA THR A 6 5.34 -6.70 -4.31
C THR A 6 4.85 -6.98 -2.88
N TRP A 7 4.22 -8.14 -2.67
CA TRP A 7 3.69 -8.55 -1.38
C TRP A 7 4.74 -9.14 -0.46
N ALA A 8 5.72 -9.90 -0.95
CA ALA A 8 6.73 -10.52 -0.08
C ALA A 8 7.55 -9.49 0.75
N THR A 9 7.79 -8.30 0.20
CA THR A 9 8.52 -7.22 0.89
C THR A 9 7.62 -6.40 1.81
N THR A 10 6.34 -6.22 1.44
CA THR A 10 5.36 -5.45 2.23
C THR A 10 4.76 -6.27 3.39
N LEU A 11 4.56 -7.58 3.17
CA LEU A 11 4.09 -8.56 4.16
C LEU A 11 5.23 -9.08 5.07
N GLY A 12 6.44 -8.54 4.97
CA GLY A 12 7.50 -8.77 5.95
C GLY A 12 7.64 -7.63 6.96
N ALA A 13 6.89 -6.54 6.78
CA ALA A 13 7.12 -5.31 7.52
C ALA A 13 6.93 -5.55 9.04
N PRO A 14 7.91 -5.11 9.86
CA PRO A 14 7.81 -5.20 11.31
C PRO A 14 6.68 -4.30 11.81
N VAL A 15 6.09 -4.65 12.96
CA VAL A 15 5.14 -3.76 13.64
C VAL A 15 5.83 -2.42 13.91
N PRO A 16 5.21 -1.28 13.54
CA PRO A 16 5.81 0.04 13.72
C PRO A 16 6.26 0.31 15.16
N ASP A 17 7.38 1.02 15.30
CA ASP A 17 7.99 1.30 16.61
C ASP A 17 7.17 2.18 17.54
N VAL A 18 6.25 2.93 16.97
CA VAL A 18 5.27 3.75 17.68
C VAL A 18 4.25 2.92 18.45
N VAL A 19 4.07 1.63 18.13
CA VAL A 19 3.12 0.75 18.85
C VAL A 19 3.72 0.33 20.20
N THR A 20 2.92 0.44 21.27
CA THR A 20 3.39 0.06 22.62
C THR A 20 3.71 -1.44 22.71
N THR A 21 4.64 -1.78 23.61
CA THR A 21 5.03 -3.17 23.89
C THR A 21 3.85 -4.05 24.30
N ARG A 22 2.83 -3.47 24.95
CA ARG A 22 1.59 -4.15 25.33
C ARG A 22 0.82 -4.71 24.14
N PHE A 23 0.71 -3.95 23.05
CA PHE A 23 -0.11 -4.32 21.90
C PHE A 23 0.68 -4.95 20.77
N ARG A 24 2.01 -4.78 20.75
CA ARG A 24 2.88 -5.33 19.71
C ARG A 24 2.67 -6.84 19.46
N PRO A 25 2.65 -7.74 20.47
CA PRO A 25 2.44 -9.18 20.23
C PRO A 25 1.07 -9.49 19.60
N ARG A 26 0.03 -8.77 20.02
CA ARG A 26 -1.34 -8.96 19.51
C ARG A 26 -1.47 -8.51 18.07
N ILE A 27 -0.84 -7.39 17.71
CA ILE A 27 -0.82 -6.89 16.34
C ILE A 27 0.00 -7.83 15.45
N GLN A 28 1.12 -8.36 15.93
CA GLN A 28 1.91 -9.38 15.22
C GLN A 28 1.09 -10.64 14.92
N ASP A 29 0.44 -11.21 15.94
CA ASP A 29 -0.41 -12.40 15.78
C ASP A 29 -1.56 -12.15 14.78
N TRP A 30 -2.29 -11.05 14.96
CA TRP A 30 -3.39 -10.70 14.07
C TRP A 30 -2.91 -10.53 12.62
N THR A 31 -1.77 -9.87 12.44
CA THR A 31 -1.17 -9.65 11.11
C THR A 31 -0.81 -10.98 10.45
N GLU A 32 -0.23 -11.94 11.18
CA GLU A 32 0.12 -13.24 10.62
C GLU A 32 -1.11 -14.08 10.27
N ARG A 33 -2.15 -14.03 11.11
CA ARG A 33 -3.44 -14.67 10.80
C ARG A 33 -4.09 -14.07 9.56
N TRP A 34 -4.13 -12.74 9.47
CA TRP A 34 -4.66 -12.02 8.30
C TRP A 34 -3.90 -12.39 7.02
N ARG A 35 -2.57 -12.44 7.06
CA ARG A 35 -1.71 -12.88 5.95
C ARG A 35 -2.01 -14.31 5.51
N THR A 36 -2.16 -15.21 6.46
CA THR A 36 -2.45 -16.63 6.18
C THR A 36 -3.82 -16.79 5.53
N GLN A 37 -4.82 -16.05 6.00
CA GLN A 37 -6.15 -16.02 5.39
C GLN A 37 -6.12 -15.48 3.96
N HIS A 38 -5.43 -14.36 3.70
CA HIS A 38 -5.39 -13.74 2.37
C HIS A 38 -4.62 -14.59 1.35
N ARG A 39 -3.54 -15.27 1.78
CA ARG A 39 -2.83 -16.25 0.92
C ARG A 39 -3.77 -17.33 0.36
N GLY A 40 -4.79 -17.74 1.10
CA GLY A 40 -5.80 -18.70 0.64
C GLY A 40 -6.84 -18.14 -0.34
N GLN A 41 -7.04 -16.82 -0.36
CA GLN A 41 -8.10 -16.15 -1.14
C GLN A 41 -7.64 -15.68 -2.53
N HIS A 42 -6.34 -15.43 -2.75
CA HIS A 42 -5.83 -15.01 -4.06
C HIS A 42 -6.03 -16.04 -5.18
N GLY A 43 -6.35 -17.30 -4.85
CA GLY A 43 -6.64 -18.34 -5.85
C GLY A 43 -8.08 -18.35 -6.36
N THR A 44 -8.99 -17.57 -5.78
CA THR A 44 -10.45 -17.73 -6.00
C THR A 44 -11.11 -16.58 -6.77
N THR A 45 -10.39 -15.50 -7.06
CA THR A 45 -10.92 -14.36 -7.84
C THR A 45 -9.98 -14.01 -8.99
N HIS A 46 -10.57 -13.69 -10.14
CA HIS A 46 -9.86 -13.23 -11.34
C HIS A 46 -10.08 -11.74 -11.64
N SER A 47 -10.84 -11.04 -10.79
CA SER A 47 -11.07 -9.60 -10.93
C SER A 47 -10.04 -8.81 -10.16
N TRP A 48 -9.35 -7.90 -10.86
CA TRP A 48 -8.37 -6.99 -10.27
C TRP A 48 -9.01 -6.05 -9.26
N ALA A 49 -10.18 -5.47 -9.57
CA ALA A 49 -10.89 -4.62 -8.63
C ALA A 49 -11.34 -5.38 -7.39
N ALA A 50 -11.83 -6.62 -7.53
CA ALA A 50 -12.17 -7.44 -6.38
C ALA A 50 -10.95 -7.74 -5.50
N MET A 51 -9.80 -8.06 -6.11
CA MET A 51 -8.53 -8.24 -5.40
C MET A 51 -8.08 -6.95 -4.70
N PHE A 52 -8.16 -5.80 -5.39
CA PHE A 52 -7.81 -4.50 -4.82
C PHE A 52 -8.74 -4.11 -3.67
N THR A 53 -10.04 -4.42 -3.71
CA THR A 53 -10.94 -4.14 -2.58
C THR A 53 -10.58 -4.94 -1.34
N HIS A 54 -10.07 -6.18 -1.51
CA HIS A 54 -9.55 -6.99 -0.40
C HIS A 54 -8.18 -6.53 0.09
N ASP A 55 -7.35 -5.98 -0.80
CA ASP A 55 -5.96 -5.59 -0.51
C ASP A 55 -5.81 -4.12 -0.10
N ALA A 56 -6.79 -3.27 -0.42
CA ALA A 56 -6.82 -1.83 -0.12
C ALA A 56 -7.24 -1.53 1.32
N ILE A 57 -7.02 -2.44 2.27
CA ILE A 57 -7.31 -2.22 3.69
C ILE A 57 -6.22 -1.31 4.28
N TRP A 58 -6.18 -0.07 3.81
CA TRP A 58 -6.02 1.04 4.74
C TRP A 58 -7.38 1.20 5.43
N PRO A 59 -7.46 1.31 6.76
CA PRO A 59 -8.73 1.40 7.49
C PRO A 59 -9.64 2.59 7.09
N HIS A 60 -9.18 3.45 6.16
CA HIS A 60 -9.87 4.66 5.67
C HIS A 60 -9.81 4.84 4.15
N ALA A 61 -9.35 3.84 3.39
CA ALA A 61 -9.69 3.87 1.98
C ALA A 61 -11.22 3.72 1.94
N ALA A 62 -11.93 4.79 1.61
CA ALA A 62 -13.31 4.65 1.22
C ALA A 62 -13.32 3.56 0.16
N VAL A 63 -14.06 2.48 0.40
CA VAL A 63 -14.46 1.58 -0.69
C VAL A 63 -15.43 2.43 -1.50
N LEU A 64 -14.86 3.31 -2.32
CA LEU A 64 -15.59 3.96 -3.37
C LEU A 64 -16.08 2.79 -4.23
N ASP A 65 -17.38 2.74 -4.47
CA ASP A 65 -17.83 2.05 -5.68
C ASP A 65 -16.92 2.54 -6.80
N ALA A 66 -16.42 1.65 -7.66
CA ALA A 66 -15.47 1.97 -8.73
C ALA A 66 -16.00 3.05 -9.73
N GLY A 67 -17.14 3.66 -9.43
CA GLY A 67 -17.98 4.43 -10.32
C GLY A 67 -18.53 3.53 -11.40
N THR A 68 -19.25 4.13 -12.33
CA THR A 68 -19.43 3.57 -13.67
C THR A 68 -18.25 3.94 -14.58
N VAL A 69 -17.10 4.30 -14.01
CA VAL A 69 -15.89 4.48 -14.81
C VAL A 69 -15.59 3.10 -15.34
N PRO A 70 -15.63 2.89 -16.67
CA PRO A 70 -15.28 1.61 -17.23
C PRO A 70 -13.87 1.30 -16.71
N GLU A 71 -13.71 0.17 -16.01
CA GLU A 71 -12.40 -0.33 -15.60
C GLU A 71 -11.62 -0.70 -16.86
N GLN A 72 -11.09 0.31 -17.53
CA GLN A 72 -10.15 0.15 -18.59
C GLN A 72 -8.80 0.08 -17.90
N ALA A 73 -8.30 -1.14 -17.80
CA ALA A 73 -6.88 -1.36 -17.59
C ALA A 73 -6.27 -1.42 -18.99
N PRO A 74 -5.81 -0.28 -19.57
CA PRO A 74 -5.30 -0.26 -20.94
C PRO A 74 -4.11 -1.22 -21.14
N PHE A 75 -3.39 -1.55 -20.07
CA PHE A 75 -2.32 -2.55 -20.08
C PHE A 75 -2.78 -4.01 -19.92
N LEU A 76 -4.08 -4.23 -19.65
CA LEU A 76 -4.75 -5.53 -19.67
C LEU A 76 -5.72 -5.67 -20.85
N ASP A 77 -5.75 -4.68 -21.74
CA ASP A 77 -6.48 -4.80 -22.99
C ASP A 77 -6.00 -6.05 -23.75
N PRO A 78 -6.90 -6.89 -24.31
CA PRO A 78 -6.51 -8.11 -25.00
C PRO A 78 -5.46 -7.90 -26.09
N GLU A 79 -5.51 -6.79 -26.83
CA GLU A 79 -4.53 -6.47 -27.87
C GLU A 79 -3.16 -6.14 -27.26
N VAL A 80 -3.15 -5.38 -26.17
CA VAL A 80 -1.91 -5.06 -25.44
C VAL A 80 -1.32 -6.30 -24.79
N LEU A 81 -2.15 -7.18 -24.22
CA LEU A 81 -1.71 -8.45 -23.65
C LEU A 81 -1.18 -9.40 -24.73
N ALA A 82 -1.85 -9.49 -25.88
CA ALA A 82 -1.39 -10.30 -27.01
C ALA A 82 -0.06 -9.77 -27.55
N ALA A 83 0.07 -8.45 -27.72
CA ALA A 83 1.33 -7.82 -28.13
C ALA A 83 2.44 -8.06 -27.10
N ALA A 84 2.15 -7.88 -25.80
CA ALA A 84 3.11 -8.13 -24.73
C ALA A 84 3.51 -9.61 -24.62
N ALA A 85 2.58 -10.54 -24.86
CA ALA A 85 2.84 -11.97 -24.87
C ALA A 85 3.70 -12.39 -26.07
N ALA A 86 3.52 -11.73 -27.23
CA ALA A 86 4.28 -11.96 -28.45
C ALA A 86 5.70 -11.36 -28.39
N LEU A 87 6.01 -10.49 -27.43
CA LEU A 87 7.38 -10.00 -27.23
C LEU A 87 8.31 -11.16 -26.89
N ASP A 88 9.39 -11.25 -27.68
CA ASP A 88 10.53 -12.14 -27.41
C ASP A 88 10.96 -12.00 -25.94
N PRO A 89 11.04 -13.10 -25.18
CA PRO A 89 11.58 -13.07 -23.81
C PRO A 89 12.90 -12.31 -23.69
N ALA A 90 13.79 -12.39 -24.69
CA ALA A 90 15.06 -11.66 -24.70
C ALA A 90 14.85 -10.14 -24.79
N ALA A 91 13.78 -9.67 -25.43
CA ALA A 91 13.44 -8.24 -25.54
C ALA A 91 12.83 -7.65 -24.26
N ARG A 92 12.49 -8.48 -23.27
CA ARG A 92 11.91 -8.04 -21.99
C ARG A 92 12.95 -7.56 -20.99
N TYR A 93 14.23 -7.81 -21.28
CA TYR A 93 15.35 -7.42 -20.43
C TYR A 93 16.47 -6.82 -21.27
N ASP A 94 17.01 -5.69 -20.84
CA ASP A 94 18.18 -5.07 -21.48
C ASP A 94 19.22 -4.73 -20.40
N PRO A 95 20.38 -5.42 -20.37
CA PRO A 95 21.42 -5.16 -19.38
C PRO A 95 22.07 -3.79 -19.52
N THR A 96 21.92 -3.11 -20.65
CA THR A 96 22.53 -1.80 -20.93
C THR A 96 21.78 -0.64 -20.29
N LEU A 97 20.54 -0.85 -19.84
CA LEU A 97 19.76 0.16 -19.13
C LEU A 97 20.34 0.42 -17.72
N PRO A 98 20.32 1.68 -17.26
CA PRO A 98 21.15 2.12 -16.13
C PRO A 98 20.76 1.48 -14.81
N THR A 99 19.47 1.20 -14.59
CA THR A 99 18.98 0.68 -13.29
C THR A 99 18.26 -0.65 -13.43
N ALA A 100 18.38 -1.51 -12.41
CA ALA A 100 17.67 -2.80 -12.39
C ALA A 100 16.16 -2.67 -12.59
N TYR A 101 15.56 -1.56 -12.12
CA TYR A 101 14.16 -1.24 -12.38
C TYR A 101 13.89 -1.06 -13.88
N GLN A 102 14.71 -0.28 -14.57
CA GLN A 102 14.57 -0.01 -16.00
C GLN A 102 14.91 -1.24 -16.86
N ARG A 103 15.94 -2.02 -16.50
CA ARG A 103 16.30 -3.27 -17.21
C ARG A 103 15.16 -4.28 -17.24
N ASN A 104 14.37 -4.37 -16.17
CA ASN A 104 13.19 -5.24 -16.11
C ASN A 104 11.93 -4.64 -16.77
N LYS A 105 12.06 -3.42 -17.30
CA LYS A 105 10.99 -2.65 -17.95
C LYS A 105 11.41 -2.20 -19.34
N THR A 106 12.36 -2.87 -19.98
CA THR A 106 12.92 -2.52 -21.29
C THR A 106 11.85 -2.20 -22.33
N ALA A 107 10.84 -3.07 -22.47
CA ALA A 107 9.76 -2.89 -23.44
C ALA A 107 8.91 -1.63 -23.17
N VAL A 108 8.88 -1.12 -21.94
CA VAL A 108 8.23 0.15 -21.59
C VAL A 108 9.19 1.31 -21.83
N VAL A 109 10.46 1.16 -21.46
CA VAL A 109 11.51 2.17 -21.67
C VAL A 109 11.72 2.47 -23.16
N SER A 110 11.59 1.44 -24.02
CA SER A 110 11.74 1.59 -25.47
C SER A 110 10.62 2.41 -26.12
N LEU A 111 9.46 2.54 -25.47
CA LEU A 111 8.35 3.41 -25.93
C LEU A 111 8.68 4.90 -25.79
N PHE A 112 9.69 5.25 -24.99
CA PHE A 112 10.13 6.63 -24.82
C PHE A 112 11.22 6.98 -25.83
N GLU A 113 11.11 8.18 -26.38
CA GLU A 113 12.17 8.82 -27.16
C GLU A 113 13.49 8.89 -26.37
N PRO A 114 14.67 8.81 -27.01
CA PRO A 114 15.95 8.76 -26.31
C PRO A 114 16.16 9.88 -25.28
N HIS A 115 15.71 11.10 -25.59
CA HIS A 115 15.84 12.24 -24.67
C HIS A 115 14.97 12.10 -23.41
N HIS A 116 13.77 11.51 -23.53
CA HIS A 116 12.87 11.26 -22.40
C HIS A 116 13.36 10.15 -21.48
N ARG A 117 14.15 9.19 -21.98
CA ARG A 117 14.70 8.09 -21.17
C ARG A 117 15.54 8.59 -20.00
N SER A 118 16.24 9.71 -20.19
CA SER A 118 17.06 10.35 -19.15
C SER A 118 16.23 10.90 -17.98
N MET A 119 14.93 11.17 -18.19
CA MET A 119 14.01 11.68 -17.18
C MET A 119 13.26 10.56 -16.45
N LEU A 120 13.40 9.30 -16.91
CA LEU A 120 12.75 8.18 -16.27
C LEU A 120 13.31 7.96 -14.87
N PRO A 121 12.45 7.68 -13.88
CA PRO A 121 12.92 7.49 -12.53
C PRO A 121 13.84 6.25 -12.45
N PRO A 122 14.91 6.32 -11.65
CA PRO A 122 15.87 5.23 -11.52
C PRO A 122 15.29 4.03 -10.75
N ALA A 123 14.23 4.24 -9.98
CA ALA A 123 13.51 3.22 -9.23
C ALA A 123 12.01 3.52 -9.24
N LYS A 124 11.20 2.56 -8.78
CA LYS A 124 9.78 2.81 -8.54
C LYS A 124 9.64 3.93 -7.51
N GLN A 125 9.12 5.07 -7.94
CA GLN A 125 8.77 6.15 -7.03
C GLN A 125 7.47 5.76 -6.35
N TYR A 126 7.57 5.51 -5.04
CA TYR A 126 6.40 5.55 -4.19
C TYR A 126 6.09 7.04 -4.00
N PHE A 127 4.83 7.44 -4.21
CA PHE A 127 4.38 8.84 -4.12
C PHE A 127 4.39 9.40 -2.68
N GLN A 128 5.39 9.04 -1.86
CA GLN A 128 5.48 9.38 -0.44
C GLN A 128 5.48 10.89 -0.20
N THR A 129 6.14 11.67 -1.05
CA THR A 129 6.16 13.14 -0.92
C THR A 129 4.79 13.76 -1.22
N ALA A 130 4.13 13.32 -2.30
CA ALA A 130 2.79 13.79 -2.65
C ALA A 130 1.75 13.34 -1.62
N LEU A 131 1.88 12.11 -1.11
CA LEU A 131 1.05 11.59 -0.03
C LEU A 131 1.28 12.36 1.27
N GLY A 132 2.54 12.66 1.61
CA GLY A 132 2.90 13.44 2.80
C GLY A 132 2.27 14.84 2.80
N ALA A 133 2.13 15.47 1.63
CA ALA A 133 1.43 16.76 1.49
C ALA A 133 -0.10 16.64 1.69
N LEU A 134 -0.67 15.44 1.55
CA LEU A 134 -2.09 15.15 1.79
C LEU A 134 -2.37 14.72 3.23
N VAL A 135 -1.34 14.41 4.02
CA VAL A 135 -1.51 14.05 5.43
C VAL A 135 -1.58 15.31 6.27
N GLU A 136 -2.78 15.67 6.71
CA GLU A 136 -2.90 16.65 7.78
C GLU A 136 -2.20 16.12 9.05
N PRO A 137 -1.35 16.93 9.73
CA PRO A 137 -0.75 16.53 10.99
C PRO A 137 -1.82 16.21 12.03
N CYS A 138 -2.03 14.94 12.31
CA CYS A 138 -2.94 14.51 13.35
C CYS A 138 -2.16 14.31 14.66
N GLN A 139 -2.68 14.86 15.75
CA GLN A 139 -2.24 14.48 17.10
C GLN A 139 -3.05 13.25 17.54
N PRO A 140 -2.43 12.06 17.66
CA PRO A 140 -3.13 10.81 17.96
C PRO A 140 -3.41 10.66 19.47
N GLN A 141 -4.17 11.59 20.03
CA GLN A 141 -4.41 11.70 21.48
C GLN A 141 -5.25 10.53 22.01
N LEU A 142 -6.28 10.09 21.28
CA LEU A 142 -7.11 8.96 21.69
C LEU A 142 -6.34 7.65 21.60
N LEU A 143 -5.51 7.47 20.56
CA LEU A 143 -4.63 6.32 20.44
C LEU A 143 -3.63 6.25 21.60
N ALA A 144 -3.06 7.39 21.99
CA ALA A 144 -2.16 7.50 23.13
C ALA A 144 -2.88 7.21 24.46
N ALA A 145 -4.05 7.81 24.68
CA ALA A 145 -4.85 7.60 25.89
C ALA A 145 -5.33 6.15 26.03
N ALA A 146 -5.66 5.47 24.93
CA ALA A 146 -5.97 4.04 24.91
C ALA A 146 -4.73 3.13 25.12
N GLY A 147 -3.52 3.71 25.18
CA GLY A 147 -2.25 3.00 25.33
C GLY A 147 -1.85 2.18 24.10
N LEU A 148 -2.43 2.47 22.93
CA LEU A 148 -2.13 1.78 21.67
C LEU A 148 -0.78 2.19 21.11
N ILE A 149 -0.39 3.44 21.32
CA ILE A 149 0.86 4.03 20.84
C ILE A 149 1.69 4.68 21.95
N ASP A 150 2.99 4.77 21.73
CA ASP A 150 3.94 5.53 22.53
C ASP A 150 4.17 6.92 21.90
N PRO A 151 3.65 8.01 22.50
CA PRO A 151 3.78 9.36 21.97
C PRO A 151 5.24 9.80 21.79
N THR A 152 6.16 9.27 22.61
CA THR A 152 7.58 9.64 22.56
C THR A 152 8.27 9.13 21.28
N ARG A 153 7.64 8.18 20.59
CA ARG A 153 8.14 7.57 19.35
C ARG A 153 7.43 8.06 18.10
N LEU A 154 6.53 9.04 18.20
CA LEU A 154 5.81 9.54 17.02
C LEU A 154 6.74 10.12 15.95
N ALA A 155 7.85 10.72 16.36
CA ALA A 155 8.85 11.26 15.44
C ALA A 155 9.57 10.20 14.60
N THR A 156 9.47 8.91 14.95
CA THR A 156 10.05 7.81 14.18
C THR A 156 9.08 7.19 13.18
N ALA A 157 7.83 7.66 13.14
CA ALA A 157 6.84 7.19 12.19
C ALA A 157 7.17 7.67 10.77
N ASP A 158 7.19 6.75 9.81
CA ASP A 158 7.23 7.12 8.40
C ASP A 158 5.86 7.67 7.95
N THR A 159 5.79 8.14 6.70
CA THR A 159 4.55 8.69 6.12
C THR A 159 3.39 7.70 6.17
N ALA A 160 3.62 6.41 5.90
CA ALA A 160 2.56 5.41 5.88
C ALA A 160 2.03 5.11 7.29
N VAL A 161 2.92 5.02 8.28
CA VAL A 161 2.56 4.91 9.69
C VAL A 161 1.79 6.17 10.12
N SER A 162 2.25 7.35 9.74
CA SER A 162 1.60 8.63 10.09
C SER A 162 0.19 8.75 9.51
N MET A 163 0.00 8.34 8.26
CA MET A 163 -1.33 8.21 7.64
C MET A 163 -2.22 7.27 8.44
N THR A 164 -1.69 6.09 8.79
CA THR A 164 -2.45 5.08 9.56
C THR A 164 -2.87 5.63 10.92
N LEU A 165 -1.96 6.28 11.66
CA LEU A 165 -2.26 6.90 12.95
C LEU A 165 -3.36 7.96 12.84
N THR A 166 -3.25 8.86 11.85
CA THR A 166 -4.24 9.92 11.58
C THR A 166 -5.61 9.33 11.31
N ALA A 167 -5.63 8.28 10.48
CA ALA A 167 -6.84 7.62 10.07
C ALA A 167 -7.48 6.92 11.29
N THR A 168 -6.74 6.07 12.01
CA THR A 168 -7.28 5.37 13.19
C THR A 168 -7.76 6.36 14.27
N GLU A 169 -7.04 7.45 14.52
CA GLU A 169 -7.48 8.50 15.43
C GLU A 169 -8.82 9.12 14.99
N THR A 170 -8.98 9.44 13.71
CA THR A 170 -10.22 9.98 13.14
C THR A 170 -11.39 9.01 13.31
N TRP A 171 -11.14 7.71 13.06
CA TRP A 171 -12.13 6.67 13.30
C TRP A 171 -12.56 6.61 14.77
N LEU A 172 -11.60 6.65 15.70
CA LEU A 172 -11.88 6.62 17.14
C LEU A 172 -12.73 7.82 17.57
N ARG A 173 -12.40 9.04 17.12
CA ARG A 173 -13.22 10.24 17.39
C ARG A 173 -14.65 10.05 16.90
N ALA A 174 -14.81 9.57 15.67
CA ALA A 174 -16.11 9.38 15.06
C ALA A 174 -16.91 8.24 15.73
N ALA A 175 -16.23 7.22 16.27
CA ALA A 175 -16.85 6.16 17.05
C ALA A 175 -17.32 6.66 18.42
N LEU A 176 -16.49 7.43 19.13
CA LEU A 176 -16.86 8.07 20.41
C LEU A 176 -18.06 9.00 20.24
N ALA A 177 -18.07 9.84 19.18
CA ALA A 177 -19.20 10.71 18.86
C ALA A 177 -20.52 9.95 18.62
N ARG A 178 -20.45 8.67 18.24
CA ARG A 178 -21.60 7.76 18.08
C ARG A 178 -21.92 6.94 19.33
N GLY A 179 -21.25 7.21 20.45
CA GLY A 179 -21.50 6.55 21.73
C GLY A 179 -20.67 5.29 21.99
N ALA A 180 -19.66 4.99 21.16
CA ALA A 180 -18.70 3.93 21.47
C ALA A 180 -17.90 4.28 22.73
N ARG A 181 -17.40 3.27 23.45
CA ARG A 181 -16.53 3.45 24.62
C ARG A 181 -15.14 2.91 24.33
N LEU A 182 -14.12 3.69 24.69
CA LEU A 182 -12.73 3.29 24.58
C LEU A 182 -12.17 2.94 25.96
N PRO A 183 -11.66 1.72 26.17
CA PRO A 183 -10.99 1.37 27.42
C PRO A 183 -9.81 2.30 27.70
N GLY A 184 -9.77 2.93 28.87
CA GLY A 184 -8.70 3.86 29.27
C GLY A 184 -8.90 5.30 28.79
N VAL A 185 -9.97 5.60 28.05
CA VAL A 185 -10.35 6.96 27.67
C VAL A 185 -11.67 7.29 28.36
N ASN A 186 -11.66 8.24 29.29
CA ASN A 186 -12.90 8.76 29.87
C ASN A 186 -13.59 9.71 28.87
N PRO A 187 -14.93 9.73 28.83
CA PRO A 187 -15.70 10.62 27.95
C PRO A 187 -15.48 12.10 28.27
#